data_AF-A0A1B9LYN7-F1
#
_entry.id   AF-A0A1B9LYN7-F1
#
_cell.length_a   1.000
_cell.length_b   1.000
_cell.length_c   1.000
_cell.angle_alpha   90.00
_cell.angle_beta   90.00
_cell.angle_gamma   90.00
#
_symmetry.space_group_name_H-M   'P 1'
#
loop_
_entity.id
_entity.type
_entity.pdbx_description
1 polymer ?
#
loop_
_entity_poly.entity_id
_entity_poly.type
_entity_poly.pdbx_seq_one_letter_code
_entity_poly.pdbx_strand_id
1 'polypeptide(L)'
;MNNITSFNSLRFLLALFICLFHTQGILANETGYKYFRSAHLAVDCFFVLSGFLLARSFYLKSLYTENPTGLIDFFISRIKRLYPEYLFCMISLFILMRCLKVDMGSAKAFFLNFIMVTDVSGIQTMLLGAWYVVVLFWVSCFLYALMYFFKEKALQLYIPLLSFSCLFFLTSNAGAVSGYSVPTVLGFLSQGVVRGFLGLSVGIFAYMIADYINKNDWNCINKKKIHCILIFLELLSIAGLLMLLCSSKKGSFHDFNIYFAFTFIIILLFYKKEFFLRFLSNQF
;
A
#
# COMPACT_ATOMS: atom_id res chain seq x y z
N MET A 1 -11.16 -6.62 16.32
CA MET A 1 -10.55 -6.93 15.00
C MET A 1 -9.76 -8.22 15.18
N ASN A 2 -10.16 -9.33 14.55
CA ASN A 2 -9.34 -10.55 14.55
C ASN A 2 -8.04 -10.23 13.79
N ASN A 3 -6.96 -10.02 14.54
CA ASN A 3 -5.63 -9.78 13.99
C ASN A 3 -5.20 -11.03 13.22
N ILE A 4 -4.95 -10.85 11.93
CA ILE A 4 -4.33 -11.89 11.11
C ILE A 4 -2.83 -11.71 11.31
N THR A 5 -2.22 -12.57 12.15
CA THR A 5 -0.79 -12.49 12.52
C THR A 5 0.11 -12.43 11.28
N SER A 6 -0.20 -13.21 10.24
CA SER A 6 0.57 -13.22 8.99
C SER A 6 0.65 -11.86 8.31
N PHE A 7 -0.40 -11.05 8.38
CA PHE A 7 -0.36 -9.68 7.83
C PHE A 7 0.49 -8.73 8.66
N ASN A 8 0.60 -8.93 9.97
CA ASN A 8 1.49 -8.13 10.81
C ASN A 8 2.95 -8.47 10.51
N SER A 9 3.29 -9.76 10.43
CA SER A 9 4.62 -10.23 10.06
C SER A 9 5.02 -9.76 8.65
N LEU A 10 4.08 -9.78 7.70
CA LEU A 10 4.31 -9.28 6.35
C LEU A 10 4.60 -7.76 6.34
N ARG A 11 3.86 -6.96 7.13
CA ARG A 11 4.15 -5.53 7.27
C ARG A 11 5.53 -5.28 7.85
N PHE A 12 5.92 -6.05 8.86
CA PHE A 12 7.25 -5.94 9.44
C PHE A 12 8.34 -6.22 8.39
N LEU A 13 8.19 -7.29 7.61
CA LEU A 13 9.11 -7.61 6.52
C LEU A 13 9.19 -6.49 5.47
N LEU A 14 8.04 -5.96 5.04
CA LEU A 14 7.99 -4.85 4.08
C LEU A 14 8.64 -3.57 4.65
N ALA A 15 8.46 -3.29 5.94
CA ALA A 15 9.11 -2.16 6.60
C ALA A 15 10.64 -2.31 6.61
N LEU A 16 11.17 -3.52 6.83
CA LEU A 16 12.60 -3.78 6.70
C LEU A 16 13.12 -3.46 5.30
N PHE A 17 12.39 -3.84 4.23
CA PHE A 17 12.76 -3.49 2.86
C PHE A 17 12.78 -1.97 2.62
N ILE A 18 11.85 -1.21 3.22
CA ILE A 18 11.85 0.25 3.15
C ILE A 18 13.09 0.83 3.86
N CYS A 19 13.45 0.31 5.03
CA CYS A 19 14.68 0.70 5.73
C CYS A 19 15.93 0.40 4.88
N LEU A 20 15.98 -0.78 4.24
CA LEU A 20 17.07 -1.17 3.34
C LEU A 20 17.15 -0.24 2.11
N PHE A 21 16.02 0.19 1.56
CA PHE A 21 15.99 1.16 0.47
C PHE A 21 16.60 2.51 0.88
N HIS A 22 16.20 3.06 2.03
CA HIS A 22 16.72 4.35 2.49
C HIS A 22 18.20 4.29 2.88
N THR A 23 18.63 3.21 3.55
CA THR A 23 20.05 2.99 3.89
C THR A 23 20.90 2.77 2.64
N GLN A 24 20.39 2.06 1.63
CA GLN A 24 21.07 1.98 0.34
C GLN A 24 21.22 3.35 -0.31
N GLY A 25 20.23 4.22 -0.23
CA GLY A 25 20.33 5.59 -0.75
C GLY A 25 21.53 6.35 -0.17
N ILE A 26 21.82 6.15 1.12
CA ILE A 26 22.98 6.73 1.81
C ILE A 26 24.28 6.05 1.36
N LEU A 27 24.34 4.71 1.49
CA LEU A 27 25.55 3.93 1.20
C LEU A 27 25.97 3.98 -0.27
N ALA A 28 25.02 4.07 -1.21
CA ALA A 28 25.32 4.11 -2.62
C ALA A 28 26.07 5.37 -3.04
N ASN A 29 25.84 6.49 -2.36
CA ASN A 29 26.55 7.74 -2.60
C ASN A 29 28.02 7.66 -2.17
N GLU A 30 28.34 6.78 -1.22
CA GLU A 30 29.69 6.65 -0.65
C GLU A 30 30.47 5.45 -1.22
N THR A 31 29.79 4.35 -1.53
CA THR A 31 30.42 3.05 -1.82
C THR A 31 30.05 2.45 -3.18
N GLY A 32 29.10 3.06 -3.91
CA GLY A 32 28.60 2.52 -5.17
C GLY A 32 27.69 1.29 -5.02
N TYR A 33 27.23 0.94 -3.81
CA TYR A 33 26.32 -0.17 -3.54
C TYR A 33 25.00 -0.07 -4.33
N LYS A 34 24.58 -1.15 -5.00
CA LYS A 34 23.42 -1.14 -5.94
C LYS A 34 22.29 -2.10 -5.61
N TYR A 35 22.37 -2.91 -4.57
CA TYR A 35 21.27 -3.83 -4.21
C TYR A 35 20.12 -3.10 -3.53
N PHE A 36 18.89 -3.61 -3.58
CA PHE A 36 17.71 -3.00 -2.95
C PHE A 36 17.28 -1.63 -3.50
N ARG A 37 17.75 -1.24 -4.69
CA ARG A 37 17.30 0.00 -5.35
C ARG A 37 15.80 0.01 -5.64
N SER A 38 15.23 -1.18 -5.83
CA SER A 38 13.79 -1.37 -6.08
C SER A 38 12.98 -1.72 -4.83
N ALA A 39 13.60 -1.72 -3.65
CA ALA A 39 12.89 -2.01 -2.40
C ALA A 39 11.85 -0.93 -2.01
N HIS A 40 11.87 0.24 -2.67
CA HIS A 40 10.79 1.23 -2.60
C HIS A 40 9.43 0.71 -3.08
N LEU A 41 9.39 -0.38 -3.86
CA LEU A 41 8.15 -1.06 -4.28
C LEU A 41 7.42 -1.73 -3.10
N ALA A 42 8.10 -1.93 -1.96
CA ALA A 42 7.44 -2.39 -0.74
C ALA A 42 6.31 -1.45 -0.29
N VAL A 43 6.40 -0.16 -0.65
CA VAL A 43 5.33 0.83 -0.42
C VAL A 43 4.05 0.47 -1.19
N ASP A 44 4.17 -0.03 -2.42
CA ASP A 44 3.02 -0.49 -3.21
C ASP A 44 2.38 -1.75 -2.60
N CYS A 45 3.20 -2.66 -2.06
CA CYS A 45 2.70 -3.79 -1.27
C CYS A 45 1.89 -3.30 -0.07
N PHE A 46 2.37 -2.28 0.65
CA PHE A 46 1.61 -1.67 1.75
C PHE A 46 0.28 -1.05 1.30
N PHE A 47 0.21 -0.44 0.11
CA PHE A 47 -1.05 0.04 -0.47
C PHE A 47 -2.01 -1.12 -0.77
N VAL A 48 -1.55 -2.18 -1.44
CA VAL A 48 -2.37 -3.37 -1.76
C VAL A 48 -2.91 -4.01 -0.48
N LEU A 49 -2.07 -4.24 0.52
CA LEU A 49 -2.50 -4.82 1.80
C LEU A 49 -3.53 -3.92 2.52
N SER A 50 -3.34 -2.60 2.46
CA SER A 50 -4.27 -1.65 3.05
C SER A 50 -5.62 -1.61 2.35
N GLY A 51 -5.64 -1.78 1.02
CA GLY A 51 -6.84 -1.84 0.20
C GLY A 51 -7.63 -3.11 0.48
N PHE A 52 -6.94 -4.24 0.60
CA PHE A 52 -7.54 -5.52 0.99
C PHE A 52 -8.25 -5.41 2.34
N LEU A 53 -7.59 -4.81 3.32
CA LEU A 53 -8.16 -4.64 4.66
C LEU A 53 -9.25 -3.58 4.72
N LEU A 54 -9.17 -2.56 3.86
CA LEU A 54 -10.22 -1.57 3.70
C LEU A 54 -11.51 -2.25 3.23
N ALA A 55 -11.46 -2.98 2.12
CA ALA A 55 -12.58 -3.75 1.60
C ALA A 55 -13.11 -4.73 2.64
N ARG A 56 -12.24 -5.56 3.24
CA ARG A 56 -12.62 -6.48 4.32
C ARG A 56 -13.38 -5.80 5.45
N SER A 57 -12.87 -4.67 5.93
CA SER A 57 -13.50 -3.93 7.02
C SER A 57 -14.85 -3.34 6.62
N PHE A 58 -14.99 -2.89 5.37
CA PHE A 58 -16.23 -2.37 4.82
C PHE A 58 -17.28 -3.47 4.72
N TYR A 59 -16.98 -4.62 4.11
CA TYR A 59 -17.94 -5.72 3.94
C TYR A 59 -18.30 -6.41 5.26
N LEU A 60 -17.32 -6.67 6.13
CA LEU A 60 -17.62 -7.27 7.43
C LEU A 60 -18.50 -6.38 8.32
N LYS A 61 -18.49 -5.05 8.12
CA LYS A 61 -19.37 -4.15 8.86
C LYS A 61 -20.68 -3.88 8.12
N SER A 62 -20.65 -3.73 6.80
CA SER A 62 -21.85 -3.46 6.01
C SER A 62 -22.79 -4.66 5.88
N LEU A 63 -22.29 -5.90 5.99
CA LEU A 63 -23.11 -7.12 5.85
C LEU A 63 -23.73 -7.59 7.17
N TYR A 64 -23.18 -7.18 8.32
CA TYR A 64 -23.53 -7.74 9.64
C TYR A 64 -24.14 -6.72 10.61
N THR A 65 -24.30 -5.46 10.22
CA THR A 65 -25.01 -4.44 11.01
C THR A 65 -25.98 -3.68 10.13
N GLU A 66 -27.25 -3.56 10.57
CA GLU A 66 -28.30 -2.80 9.89
C GLU A 66 -27.94 -1.31 9.71
N ASN A 67 -26.96 -0.82 10.48
CA ASN A 67 -26.32 0.48 10.30
C ASN A 67 -24.87 0.30 9.82
N PRO A 68 -24.56 0.51 8.52
CA PRO A 68 -23.17 0.58 8.08
C PRO A 68 -22.47 1.68 8.88
N THR A 69 -21.26 1.41 9.38
CA THR A 69 -20.47 2.46 10.06
C THR A 69 -20.39 3.68 9.17
N GLY A 70 -20.82 4.82 9.73
CA GLY A 70 -20.95 6.04 8.96
C GLY A 70 -19.61 6.43 8.35
N LEU A 71 -19.66 7.20 7.26
CA LEU A 71 -18.47 7.77 6.65
C LEU A 71 -17.60 8.46 7.71
N ILE A 72 -18.21 9.26 8.58
CA ILE A 72 -17.56 9.99 9.67
C ILE A 72 -16.83 9.05 10.63
N ASP A 73 -17.46 7.93 11.03
CA ASP A 73 -16.83 6.96 11.94
C ASP A 73 -15.57 6.35 11.34
N PHE A 74 -15.60 6.04 10.03
CA PHE A 74 -14.43 5.57 9.31
C PHE A 74 -13.32 6.63 9.33
N PHE A 75 -13.62 7.87 8.98
CA PHE A 75 -12.66 8.97 9.01
C PHE A 75 -12.05 9.17 10.41
N ILE A 76 -12.87 9.23 11.45
CA ILE A 76 -12.41 9.38 12.84
C ILE A 76 -11.52 8.20 13.24
N SER A 77 -11.90 6.97 12.89
CA SER A 77 -11.09 5.78 13.21
C SER A 77 -9.71 5.80 12.52
N ARG A 78 -9.63 6.37 11.31
CA ARG A 78 -8.38 6.53 10.57
C ARG A 78 -7.52 7.63 11.17
N ILE A 79 -8.11 8.77 11.51
CA ILE A 79 -7.40 9.88 12.18
C ILE A 79 -6.82 9.40 13.52
N LYS A 80 -7.63 8.76 14.38
CA LYS A 80 -7.17 8.24 15.68
C LYS A 80 -6.01 7.26 15.57
N ARG A 81 -5.89 6.57 14.44
CA ARG A 81 -4.83 5.59 14.21
C ARG A 81 -3.56 6.19 13.60
N LEU A 82 -3.68 7.04 12.59
CA LEU A 82 -2.52 7.52 11.82
C LEU A 82 -2.01 8.89 12.30
N TYR A 83 -2.91 9.76 12.76
CA TYR A 83 -2.57 11.14 13.09
C TYR A 83 -1.66 11.28 14.32
N PRO A 84 -1.84 10.54 15.42
CA PRO A 84 -0.95 10.67 16.59
C PRO A 84 0.51 10.35 16.27
N GLU A 85 0.75 9.26 15.53
CA GLU A 85 2.10 8.85 15.11
C GLU A 85 2.71 9.87 14.15
N TYR A 86 1.92 10.33 13.17
CA TYR A 86 2.36 11.35 12.21
C TYR A 86 2.70 12.68 12.90
N LEU A 87 1.84 13.15 13.81
CA LEU A 87 2.02 14.38 14.56
C LEU A 87 3.25 14.30 15.47
N PHE A 88 3.45 13.17 16.15
CA PHE A 88 4.64 12.94 16.97
C PHE A 88 5.92 13.05 16.14
N CYS A 89 5.97 12.41 14.97
CA CYS A 89 7.13 12.49 14.09
C CYS A 89 7.35 13.91 13.55
N MET A 90 6.28 14.62 13.19
CA MET A 90 6.31 16.00 12.73
C MET A 90 6.86 16.96 13.79
N ILE A 91 6.37 16.88 15.02
CA ILE A 91 6.84 17.72 16.12
C ILE A 91 8.29 17.38 16.46
N SER A 92 8.64 16.09 16.51
CA SER A 92 10.01 15.66 16.81
C SER A 92 11.01 16.17 15.77
N LEU A 93 10.68 16.03 14.48
CA LEU A 93 11.52 16.54 13.40
C LEU A 93 11.58 18.07 13.43
N PHE A 94 10.47 18.73 13.75
CA PHE A 94 10.42 20.18 13.88
C PHE A 94 11.36 20.70 14.98
N ILE A 95 11.32 20.09 16.16
CA ILE A 95 12.21 20.43 17.27
C ILE A 95 13.66 20.18 16.87
N LEU A 96 13.96 19.02 16.28
CA LEU A 96 15.32 18.64 15.85
C LEU A 96 15.90 19.65 14.85
N MET A 97 15.16 19.97 13.80
CA MET A 97 15.61 20.91 12.77
C MET A 97 15.82 22.32 13.35
N ARG A 98 14.98 22.74 14.32
CA ARG A 98 15.16 24.01 15.03
C ARG A 98 16.43 24.02 15.88
N CYS A 99 16.74 22.92 16.58
CA CYS A 99 17.98 22.76 17.34
C CYS A 99 19.22 22.82 16.43
N LEU A 100 19.13 22.23 15.24
CA LEU A 100 20.20 22.21 14.24
C LEU A 100 20.30 23.49 13.39
N LYS A 101 19.44 24.49 13.64
CA LYS A 101 19.37 25.75 12.88
C LYS A 101 19.19 25.55 11.36
N VAL A 102 18.53 24.46 10.96
CA VAL A 102 18.19 24.20 9.56
C VAL A 102 16.96 25.03 9.20
N ASP A 103 16.95 25.65 8.02
CA ASP A 103 15.77 26.36 7.53
C ASP A 103 14.60 25.39 7.31
N MET A 104 13.45 25.76 7.85
CA MET A 104 12.26 24.93 7.98
C MET A 104 11.19 25.28 6.93
N GLY A 105 11.51 26.24 6.06
CA GLY A 105 10.55 26.79 5.11
C GLY A 105 9.49 27.66 5.80
N SER A 106 8.44 27.97 5.06
CA SER A 106 7.40 28.91 5.50
C SER A 106 6.44 28.32 6.55
N ALA A 107 5.84 29.17 7.38
CA ALA A 107 4.75 28.77 8.29
C ALA A 107 3.57 28.08 7.56
N LYS A 108 3.36 28.43 6.29
CA LYS A 108 2.40 27.76 5.39
C LYS A 108 2.77 26.29 5.18
N ALA A 109 4.05 25.96 4.99
CA ALA A 109 4.48 24.57 4.84
C ALA A 109 4.22 23.76 6.11
N PHE A 110 4.51 24.33 7.29
CA PHE A 110 4.20 23.69 8.57
C PHE A 110 2.69 23.39 8.70
N PHE A 111 1.84 24.38 8.44
CA PHE A 111 0.39 24.22 8.50
C PHE A 111 -0.14 23.16 7.52
N LEU A 112 0.39 23.11 6.30
CA LEU A 112 0.00 22.12 5.30
C LEU A 112 0.45 20.70 5.68
N ASN A 113 1.60 20.55 6.34
CA ASN A 113 2.00 19.26 6.92
C ASN A 113 1.08 18.90 8.07
N PHE A 114 0.71 19.85 8.93
CA PHE A 114 -0.21 19.63 10.05
C PHE A 114 -1.57 19.04 9.64
N ILE A 115 -2.09 19.43 8.47
CA ILE A 115 -3.36 18.92 7.92
C ILE A 115 -3.14 17.69 7.01
N MET A 116 -1.90 17.23 6.84
CA MET A 116 -1.53 16.10 5.96
C MET A 116 -1.88 16.34 4.48
N VAL A 117 -1.62 17.52 3.91
CA VAL A 117 -2.00 17.83 2.50
C VAL A 117 -0.80 17.98 1.56
N THR A 118 0.40 18.13 2.11
CA THR A 118 1.64 18.43 1.36
C THR A 118 1.92 17.45 0.22
N ASP A 119 1.86 16.15 0.51
CA ASP A 119 2.18 15.09 -0.46
C ASP A 119 1.09 14.79 -1.50
N VAL A 120 -0.14 15.28 -1.27
CA VAL A 120 -1.21 15.17 -2.27
C VAL A 120 -0.99 16.21 -3.37
N SER A 121 -0.61 17.41 -2.96
CA SER A 121 -0.54 18.62 -3.80
C SER A 121 0.83 18.85 -4.45
N GLY A 122 1.80 17.96 -4.23
CA GLY A 122 3.18 18.11 -4.73
C GLY A 122 3.97 19.21 -4.01
N ILE A 123 3.48 19.66 -2.85
CA ILE A 123 4.17 20.64 -2.00
C ILE A 123 5.23 19.90 -1.18
N GLN A 124 6.43 20.48 -1.12
CA GLN A 124 7.54 19.89 -0.39
C GLN A 124 7.17 19.71 1.09
N THR A 125 7.22 18.45 1.51
CA THR A 125 6.90 18.00 2.87
C THR A 125 8.13 18.19 3.76
N MET A 126 7.88 18.50 5.03
CA MET A 126 8.94 18.52 6.04
C MET A 126 9.36 17.10 6.43
N LEU A 127 8.44 16.14 6.38
CA LEU A 127 8.69 14.73 6.65
C LEU A 127 8.98 13.95 5.36
N LEU A 128 10.23 14.01 4.92
CA LEU A 128 10.75 13.17 3.85
C LEU A 128 10.44 11.69 4.14
N GLY A 129 9.65 11.06 3.26
CA GLY A 129 9.22 9.65 3.40
C GLY A 129 7.81 9.44 3.97
N ALA A 130 7.20 10.43 4.63
CA ALA A 130 5.83 10.28 5.16
C ALA A 130 4.72 10.43 4.12
N TRP A 131 5.09 10.71 2.87
CA TRP A 131 4.17 10.83 1.74
C TRP A 131 3.23 9.63 1.61
N TYR A 132 3.75 8.43 1.89
CA TYR A 132 2.96 7.21 1.88
C TYR A 132 1.77 7.30 2.86
N VAL A 133 2.00 7.79 4.09
CA VAL A 133 0.97 7.87 5.13
C VAL A 133 -0.11 8.88 4.75
N VAL A 134 0.30 10.01 4.19
CA VAL A 134 -0.60 11.05 3.69
C VAL A 134 -1.48 10.52 2.56
N VAL A 135 -0.87 9.90 1.55
CA VAL A 135 -1.59 9.29 0.42
C VAL A 135 -2.52 8.18 0.91
N LEU A 136 -2.03 7.31 1.80
CA LEU A 136 -2.80 6.22 2.37
C LEU A 136 -4.07 6.73 3.04
N PHE A 137 -3.95 7.79 3.85
CA PHE A 137 -5.09 8.40 4.53
C PHE A 137 -6.12 8.90 3.52
N TRP A 138 -5.75 9.86 2.66
CA TRP A 138 -6.69 10.52 1.76
C TRP A 138 -7.30 9.58 0.71
N VAL A 139 -6.48 8.71 0.11
CA VAL A 139 -6.97 7.77 -0.90
C VAL A 139 -7.89 6.72 -0.26
N SER A 140 -7.57 6.23 0.95
CA SER A 140 -8.47 5.28 1.64
C SER A 140 -9.81 5.91 2.02
N CYS A 141 -9.79 7.18 2.45
CA CYS A 141 -10.97 7.98 2.72
C CYS A 141 -11.83 8.18 1.47
N PHE A 142 -11.21 8.54 0.34
CA PHE A 142 -11.89 8.69 -0.94
C PHE A 142 -12.52 7.37 -1.42
N LEU A 143 -11.75 6.27 -1.41
CA LEU A 143 -12.25 4.96 -1.86
C LEU A 143 -13.36 4.43 -0.94
N TYR A 144 -13.27 4.65 0.38
CA TYR A 144 -14.35 4.33 1.30
C TYR A 144 -15.60 5.15 1.02
N ALA A 145 -15.47 6.46 0.81
CA ALA A 145 -16.60 7.32 0.44
C ALA A 145 -17.27 6.83 -0.86
N LEU A 146 -16.46 6.46 -1.85
CA LEU A 146 -16.94 5.96 -3.13
C LEU A 146 -17.71 4.63 -2.97
N MET A 147 -17.20 3.69 -2.16
CA MET A 147 -17.95 2.48 -1.80
C MET A 147 -19.22 2.77 -0.99
N TYR A 148 -19.19 3.75 -0.09
CA TYR A 148 -20.33 4.11 0.75
C TYR A 148 -21.49 4.72 -0.06
N PHE A 149 -21.19 5.68 -0.94
CA PHE A 149 -22.21 6.37 -1.74
C PHE A 149 -22.70 5.55 -2.94
N PHE A 150 -21.80 4.84 -3.62
CA PHE A 150 -22.13 4.16 -4.88
C PHE A 150 -22.29 2.64 -4.75
N LYS A 151 -22.04 2.06 -3.57
CA LYS A 151 -22.28 0.65 -3.23
C LYS A 151 -21.69 -0.30 -4.30
N GLU A 152 -22.52 -1.12 -4.93
CA GLU A 152 -22.08 -2.09 -5.94
C GLU A 152 -21.46 -1.44 -7.18
N LYS A 153 -21.97 -0.27 -7.61
CA LYS A 153 -21.41 0.48 -8.75
C LYS A 153 -19.98 0.93 -8.48
N ALA A 154 -19.62 1.16 -7.21
CA ALA A 154 -18.25 1.45 -6.81
C ALA A 154 -17.30 0.35 -7.28
N LEU A 155 -17.68 -0.90 -7.06
CA LEU A 155 -16.81 -2.06 -7.28
C LEU A 155 -16.84 -2.53 -8.73
N GLN A 156 -18.01 -2.47 -9.36
CA GLN A 156 -18.21 -2.98 -10.70
C GLN A 156 -17.73 -2.01 -11.77
N LEU A 157 -17.72 -0.70 -11.49
CA LEU A 157 -17.41 0.33 -12.49
C LEU A 157 -16.35 1.32 -12.02
N TYR A 158 -16.57 2.04 -10.92
CA TYR A 158 -15.75 3.19 -10.57
C TYR A 158 -14.32 2.81 -10.13
N ILE A 159 -14.15 1.87 -9.21
CA ILE A 159 -12.84 1.39 -8.75
C ILE A 159 -12.07 0.71 -9.90
N PRO A 160 -12.68 -0.15 -10.75
CA PRO A 160 -11.97 -0.74 -11.88
C PRO A 160 -11.49 0.34 -12.85
N LEU A 161 -12.38 1.25 -13.24
CA LEU A 161 -12.06 2.34 -14.15
C LEU A 161 -10.93 3.23 -13.60
N LEU A 162 -10.97 3.54 -12.30
CA LEU A 162 -9.93 4.30 -11.63
C LEU A 162 -8.59 3.56 -11.63
N SER A 163 -8.60 2.25 -11.32
CA SER A 163 -7.40 1.40 -11.34
C SER A 163 -6.78 1.33 -12.73
N PHE A 164 -7.60 1.10 -13.77
CA PHE A 164 -7.13 1.07 -15.17
C PHE A 164 -6.59 2.43 -15.60
N SER A 165 -7.26 3.52 -15.23
CA SER A 165 -6.81 4.88 -15.54
C SER A 165 -5.47 5.19 -14.88
N CYS A 166 -5.27 4.79 -13.62
CA CYS A 166 -4.00 4.98 -12.91
C CYS A 166 -2.88 4.13 -13.51
N LEU A 167 -3.17 2.88 -13.89
CA LEU A 167 -2.20 2.00 -14.53
C LEU A 167 -1.78 2.53 -15.91
N PHE A 168 -2.75 2.92 -16.73
CA PHE A 168 -2.50 3.54 -18.03
C PHE A 168 -1.64 4.80 -17.87
N PHE A 169 -2.02 5.68 -16.94
CA PHE A 169 -1.27 6.90 -16.67
C PHE A 169 0.20 6.61 -16.28
N LEU A 170 0.45 5.69 -15.35
CA LEU A 170 1.80 5.37 -14.88
C LEU A 170 2.65 4.70 -15.97
N THR A 171 2.05 3.81 -16.76
CA THR A 171 2.75 3.13 -17.86
C THR A 171 3.09 4.09 -19.00
N SER A 172 2.20 5.01 -19.35
CA SER A 172 2.44 5.98 -20.42
C SER A 172 3.40 7.11 -20.03
N ASN A 173 3.36 7.60 -18.79
CA ASN A 173 4.14 8.79 -18.39
C ASN A 173 5.39 8.48 -17.58
N ALA A 174 5.35 7.50 -16.69
CA ALA A 174 6.48 7.20 -15.81
C ALA A 174 7.33 6.03 -16.31
N GLY A 175 6.76 5.15 -17.16
CA GLY A 175 7.42 3.94 -17.66
C GLY A 175 7.72 2.86 -16.61
N ALA A 176 7.58 3.19 -15.32
CA ALA A 176 7.85 2.34 -14.17
C ALA A 176 7.12 2.82 -12.91
N VAL A 177 7.10 1.99 -11.88
CA VAL A 177 6.56 2.34 -10.55
C VAL A 177 7.65 3.01 -9.71
N SER A 178 8.23 4.10 -10.21
CA SER A 178 9.33 4.79 -9.53
C SER A 178 9.02 6.27 -9.32
N GLY A 179 9.29 6.79 -8.12
CA GLY A 179 9.12 8.21 -7.79
C GLY A 179 7.93 8.49 -6.87
N TYR A 180 8.01 9.61 -6.15
CA TYR A 180 6.92 10.14 -5.32
C TYR A 180 6.70 11.65 -5.52
N SER A 181 7.67 12.36 -6.11
CA SER A 181 7.56 13.80 -6.35
C SER A 181 8.47 14.27 -7.49
N VAL A 182 7.86 15.10 -8.34
CA VAL A 182 8.37 15.90 -9.47
C VAL A 182 8.51 15.16 -10.84
N PRO A 183 7.79 15.62 -11.90
CA PRO A 183 6.75 16.66 -11.92
C PRO A 183 5.43 16.17 -11.30
N THR A 184 4.56 17.10 -10.90
CA THR A 184 3.16 16.79 -10.60
C THR A 184 2.48 16.25 -11.86
N VAL A 185 1.74 15.16 -11.70
CA VAL A 185 1.18 14.36 -12.79
C VAL A 185 0.08 15.10 -13.55
N LEU A 186 -0.55 16.11 -12.94
CA LEU A 186 -1.60 16.95 -13.53
C LEU A 186 -1.56 18.39 -13.00
N GLY A 187 -0.41 18.87 -12.51
CA GLY A 187 -0.28 20.16 -11.82
C GLY A 187 -0.74 20.16 -10.36
N PHE A 188 -1.63 19.24 -9.94
CA PHE A 188 -2.16 19.16 -8.58
C PHE A 188 -2.07 17.78 -7.90
N LEU A 189 -1.83 16.69 -8.65
CA LEU A 189 -1.65 15.34 -8.07
C LEU A 189 -0.19 14.90 -8.14
N SER A 190 0.32 14.36 -7.04
CA SER A 190 1.61 13.67 -7.03
C SER A 190 1.51 12.28 -7.65
N GLN A 191 2.62 11.79 -8.22
CA GLN A 191 2.72 10.40 -8.69
C GLN A 191 2.46 9.39 -7.54
N GLY A 192 2.80 9.77 -6.31
CA GLY A 192 2.47 9.00 -5.11
C GLY A 192 0.97 8.77 -4.95
N VAL A 193 0.13 9.78 -5.22
CA VAL A 193 -1.34 9.63 -5.15
C VAL A 193 -1.84 8.63 -6.19
N VAL A 194 -1.35 8.70 -7.43
CA VAL A 194 -1.73 7.75 -8.50
C VAL A 194 -1.34 6.31 -8.14
N ARG A 195 -0.13 6.12 -7.59
CA ARG A 195 0.31 4.82 -7.05
C ARG A 195 -0.57 4.35 -5.90
N GLY A 196 -0.96 5.25 -5.00
CA GLY A 196 -1.89 4.96 -3.91
C GLY A 196 -3.25 4.49 -4.41
N PHE A 197 -3.82 5.18 -5.40
CA PHE A 197 -5.08 4.78 -6.04
C PHE A 197 -4.98 3.41 -6.70
N LEU A 198 -3.91 3.15 -7.46
CA LEU A 198 -3.69 1.85 -8.09
C LEU A 198 -3.56 0.74 -7.05
N GLY A 199 -2.64 0.89 -6.08
CA GLY A 199 -2.37 -0.12 -5.08
C GLY A 199 -3.58 -0.43 -4.18
N LEU A 200 -4.27 0.60 -3.67
CA LEU A 200 -5.46 0.40 -2.85
C LEU A 200 -6.60 -0.25 -3.64
N SER A 201 -6.82 0.16 -4.90
CA SER A 201 -7.84 -0.45 -5.77
C SER A 201 -7.54 -1.92 -6.06
N VAL A 202 -6.30 -2.27 -6.38
CA VAL A 202 -5.85 -3.67 -6.56
C VAL A 202 -6.09 -4.48 -5.28
N GLY A 203 -5.80 -3.90 -4.11
CA GLY A 203 -6.10 -4.52 -2.82
C GLY A 203 -7.59 -4.79 -2.60
N ILE A 204 -8.46 -3.86 -2.98
CA ILE A 204 -9.92 -4.04 -2.89
C ILE A 204 -10.35 -5.21 -3.78
N PHE A 205 -9.83 -5.30 -5.02
CA PHE A 205 -10.12 -6.44 -5.90
C PHE A 205 -9.61 -7.76 -5.35
N ALA A 206 -8.41 -7.77 -4.78
CA ALA A 206 -7.85 -8.95 -4.14
C ALA A 206 -8.78 -9.50 -3.05
N TYR A 207 -9.39 -8.60 -2.26
CA TYR A 207 -10.39 -8.99 -1.28
C TYR A 207 -11.67 -9.53 -1.92
N MET A 208 -12.19 -8.88 -2.98
CA MET A 208 -13.40 -9.37 -3.66
C MET A 208 -13.20 -10.78 -4.24
N ILE A 209 -12.05 -11.04 -4.85
CA ILE A 209 -11.68 -12.36 -5.36
C ILE A 209 -11.63 -13.36 -4.20
N ALA A 210 -11.01 -12.99 -3.08
CA ALA A 210 -10.98 -13.81 -1.88
C ALA A 210 -12.37 -13.98 -1.21
N ASP A 211 -13.28 -13.04 -1.30
CA ASP A 211 -14.64 -13.25 -0.77
C ASP A 211 -15.43 -14.20 -1.68
N TYR A 212 -15.28 -14.06 -3.00
CA TYR A 212 -15.93 -14.91 -4.00
C TYR A 212 -15.46 -16.37 -3.93
N ILE A 213 -14.14 -16.60 -3.87
CA ILE A 213 -13.57 -17.96 -3.75
C ILE A 213 -14.03 -18.63 -2.44
N ASN A 214 -14.19 -17.86 -1.35
CA ASN A 214 -14.62 -18.39 -0.06
C ASN A 214 -16.09 -18.85 -0.09
N LYS A 215 -16.96 -18.13 -0.79
CA LYS A 215 -18.39 -18.44 -0.89
C LYS A 215 -18.68 -19.64 -1.80
N ASN A 216 -17.85 -19.87 -2.81
CA ASN A 216 -18.07 -20.91 -3.82
C ASN A 216 -17.33 -22.22 -3.56
N ASP A 217 -16.85 -22.43 -2.33
CA ASP A 217 -16.35 -23.69 -1.76
C ASP A 217 -15.70 -24.63 -2.79
N TRP A 218 -14.43 -24.38 -3.13
CA TRP A 218 -13.65 -25.08 -4.17
C TRP A 218 -13.31 -26.55 -3.81
N ASN A 219 -14.24 -27.28 -3.21
CA ASN A 219 -14.08 -28.65 -2.73
C ASN A 219 -14.12 -29.72 -3.84
N CYS A 220 -14.45 -29.35 -5.09
CA CYS A 220 -14.68 -30.30 -6.18
C CYS A 220 -13.43 -30.70 -6.99
N ILE A 221 -12.31 -29.99 -6.88
CA ILE A 221 -11.10 -30.27 -7.66
C ILE A 221 -10.14 -31.12 -6.79
N ASN A 222 -9.48 -32.13 -7.40
CA ASN A 222 -8.62 -33.09 -6.71
C ASN A 222 -7.60 -32.39 -5.78
N LYS A 223 -7.84 -32.50 -4.45
CA LYS A 223 -7.14 -31.75 -3.40
C LYS A 223 -5.62 -31.81 -3.52
N LYS A 224 -5.06 -32.93 -3.99
CA LYS A 224 -3.61 -33.11 -4.13
C LYS A 224 -3.00 -32.31 -5.29
N LYS A 225 -3.65 -32.28 -6.46
CA LYS A 225 -3.15 -31.53 -7.64
C LYS A 225 -3.22 -30.02 -7.40
N ILE A 226 -4.32 -29.51 -6.83
CA ILE A 226 -4.44 -28.08 -6.49
C ILE A 226 -3.37 -27.70 -5.48
N HIS A 227 -3.15 -28.52 -4.46
CA HIS A 227 -2.16 -28.21 -3.44
C HIS A 227 -0.76 -28.05 -4.03
N CYS A 228 -0.33 -28.93 -4.94
CA CYS A 228 0.93 -28.78 -5.66
C CYS A 228 0.99 -27.49 -6.50
N ILE A 229 -0.10 -27.14 -7.19
CA ILE A 229 -0.19 -25.91 -7.99
C ILE A 229 -0.08 -24.67 -7.09
N LEU A 230 -0.78 -24.65 -5.96
CA LEU A 230 -0.74 -23.53 -5.01
C LEU A 230 0.66 -23.34 -4.42
N ILE A 231 1.35 -24.42 -4.04
CA ILE A 231 2.74 -24.38 -3.56
C ILE A 231 3.67 -23.81 -4.63
N PHE A 232 3.54 -24.28 -5.88
CA PHE A 232 4.35 -23.78 -6.98
C PHE A 232 4.12 -22.29 -7.24
N LEU A 233 2.86 -21.85 -7.26
CA LEU A 233 2.50 -20.45 -7.42
C LEU A 233 2.96 -19.59 -6.24
N GLU A 234 2.90 -20.11 -5.01
CA GLU A 234 3.41 -19.44 -3.81
C GLU A 234 4.91 -19.19 -3.95
N LEU A 235 5.69 -20.22 -4.30
CA LEU A 235 7.12 -20.09 -4.55
C LEU A 235 7.44 -19.08 -5.65
N LEU A 236 6.72 -19.16 -6.77
CA LEU A 236 6.90 -18.24 -7.89
C LEU A 236 6.62 -16.79 -7.47
N SER A 237 5.59 -16.57 -6.65
CA SER A 237 5.21 -15.23 -6.18
C SER A 237 6.21 -14.69 -5.18
N ILE A 238 6.71 -15.52 -4.25
CA ILE A 238 7.77 -15.14 -3.30
C ILE A 238 9.07 -14.84 -4.03
N ALA A 239 9.49 -15.71 -4.94
CA ALA A 239 10.70 -15.52 -5.74
C ALA A 239 10.58 -14.26 -6.61
N GLY A 240 9.44 -14.05 -7.26
CA GLY A 240 9.14 -12.84 -8.03
C GLY A 240 9.21 -11.57 -7.17
N LEU A 241 8.59 -11.59 -5.99
CA LEU A 241 8.62 -10.48 -5.04
C LEU A 241 10.05 -10.15 -4.60
N LEU A 242 10.83 -11.16 -4.19
CA LEU A 242 12.21 -10.98 -3.75
C LEU A 242 13.12 -10.51 -4.89
N MET A 243 12.97 -11.07 -6.10
CA MET A 243 13.73 -10.63 -7.27
C MET A 243 13.45 -9.16 -7.59
N LEU A 244 12.20 -8.71 -7.50
CA LEU A 244 11.84 -7.32 -7.73
C LEU A 244 12.39 -6.40 -6.62
N LEU A 245 12.22 -6.75 -5.35
CA LEU A 245 12.66 -5.91 -4.22
C LEU A 245 14.19 -5.84 -4.10
N CYS A 246 14.90 -6.93 -4.37
CA CYS A 246 16.37 -6.99 -4.30
C CYS A 246 17.06 -6.51 -5.58
N SER A 247 16.30 -6.25 -6.65
CA SER A 247 16.83 -5.82 -7.95
C SER A 247 17.68 -4.55 -7.83
N SER A 248 18.78 -4.53 -8.56
CA SER A 248 19.64 -3.36 -8.74
C SER A 248 19.17 -2.43 -9.87
N LYS A 249 18.23 -2.89 -10.70
CA LYS A 249 17.61 -2.11 -11.77
C LYS A 249 16.47 -1.29 -11.18
N LYS A 250 16.63 0.03 -11.14
CA LYS A 250 15.60 0.99 -10.75
C LYS A 250 14.78 1.40 -11.97
N GLY A 251 13.45 1.41 -11.85
CA GLY A 251 12.56 2.04 -12.82
C GLY A 251 12.39 1.22 -14.10
N SER A 252 11.75 0.05 -13.99
CA SER A 252 11.45 -0.80 -15.14
C SER A 252 9.95 -1.07 -15.28
N PHE A 253 9.50 -1.43 -16.50
CA PHE A 253 8.13 -1.90 -16.70
C PHE A 253 7.82 -3.17 -15.88
N HIS A 254 8.84 -3.95 -15.52
CA HIS A 254 8.67 -5.11 -14.64
C HIS A 254 8.25 -4.75 -13.22
N ASP A 255 8.38 -3.49 -12.80
CA ASP A 255 8.01 -3.04 -11.45
C ASP A 255 6.49 -3.22 -11.21
N PHE A 256 5.66 -3.14 -12.27
CA PHE A 256 4.22 -3.38 -12.17
C PHE A 256 3.87 -4.84 -11.79
N ASN A 257 4.79 -5.79 -11.98
CA ASN A 257 4.59 -7.19 -11.56
C ASN A 257 4.47 -7.33 -10.04
N ILE A 258 4.89 -6.32 -9.27
CA ILE A 258 4.73 -6.29 -7.81
C ILE A 258 3.26 -6.43 -7.40
N TYR A 259 2.35 -5.77 -8.14
CA TYR A 259 0.92 -5.78 -7.83
C TYR A 259 0.32 -7.19 -8.01
N PHE A 260 0.78 -7.94 -9.01
CA PHE A 260 0.33 -9.32 -9.25
C PHE A 260 0.91 -10.29 -8.22
N ALA A 261 2.24 -10.31 -8.05
CA ALA A 261 2.91 -11.25 -7.15
C ALA A 261 2.44 -11.06 -5.70
N PHE A 262 2.32 -9.81 -5.25
CA PHE A 262 1.93 -9.51 -3.88
C PHE A 262 0.44 -9.77 -3.60
N THR A 263 -0.44 -9.49 -4.57
CA THR A 263 -1.87 -9.82 -4.45
C THR A 263 -2.08 -11.31 -4.22
N PHE A 264 -1.36 -12.16 -4.97
CA PHE A 264 -1.47 -13.61 -4.80
C PHE A 264 -1.03 -14.06 -3.40
N ILE A 265 0.08 -13.52 -2.89
CA ILE A 265 0.56 -13.79 -1.52
C ILE A 265 -0.50 -13.44 -0.47
N ILE A 266 -1.14 -12.27 -0.57
CA ILE A 266 -2.18 -11.86 0.39
C ILE A 266 -3.37 -12.82 0.38
N ILE A 267 -3.82 -13.23 -0.81
CA ILE A 267 -4.96 -14.14 -0.95
C ILE A 267 -4.62 -15.49 -0.31
N LEU A 268 -3.43 -16.06 -0.57
CA LEU A 268 -3.00 -17.31 0.06
C LEU A 268 -2.97 -17.21 1.58
N LEU A 269 -2.32 -16.17 2.10
CA LEU A 269 -2.19 -15.90 3.54
C LEU A 269 -3.54 -15.72 4.23
N PHE A 270 -4.51 -15.13 3.55
CA PHE A 270 -5.85 -14.95 4.08
C PHE A 270 -6.55 -16.29 4.34
N TYR A 271 -6.31 -17.29 3.48
CA TYR A 271 -6.93 -18.61 3.57
C TYR A 271 -6.16 -19.64 4.37
N LYS A 272 -4.98 -19.28 4.92
CA LYS A 272 -4.08 -20.24 5.58
C LYS A 272 -3.71 -21.40 4.64
N LYS A 273 -3.61 -21.11 3.34
CA LYS A 273 -3.23 -22.09 2.30
C LYS A 273 -1.75 -21.99 1.93
N GLU A 274 -1.03 -21.08 2.57
CA GLU A 274 0.42 -20.99 2.51
C GLU A 274 1.07 -22.25 3.07
N PHE A 275 2.10 -22.72 2.36
CA PHE A 275 2.99 -23.76 2.81
C PHE A 275 4.29 -23.14 3.33
N PHE A 276 4.93 -22.29 2.52
CA PHE A 276 6.21 -21.68 2.85
C PHE A 276 6.07 -20.51 3.81
N LEU A 277 5.03 -19.69 3.65
CA LEU A 277 4.79 -18.54 4.53
C LEU A 277 4.09 -18.90 5.83
N ARG A 278 3.93 -20.21 6.12
CA ARG A 278 3.24 -20.68 7.33
C ARG A 278 3.90 -20.18 8.61
N PHE A 279 5.22 -19.96 8.61
CA PHE A 279 5.91 -19.35 9.76
C PHE A 279 5.43 -17.92 10.07
N LEU A 280 4.95 -17.16 9.09
CA LEU A 280 4.33 -15.85 9.32
C LEU A 280 2.98 -15.97 10.03
N SER A 281 2.27 -17.09 9.82
CA SER A 281 0.95 -17.35 10.38
C SER A 281 0.98 -17.96 11.78
N ASN A 282 2.10 -18.57 12.16
CA ASN A 282 2.26 -19.18 13.48
C ASN A 282 2.35 -18.10 14.56
N GLN A 283 1.53 -18.26 15.59
CA GLN A 283 1.74 -17.56 16.86
C GLN A 283 2.95 -18.21 17.52
N PHE A 284 4.05 -17.46 17.67
CA PHE A 284 5.01 -17.74 18.73
C PHE A 284 4.43 -17.25 20.05
#